data_AF-A0A1I2QRU6-F1
#
_entry.id   AF-A0A1I2QRU6-F1
#
_cell.length_a   1.000
_cell.length_b   1.000
_cell.length_c   1.000
_cell.angle_alpha   90.00
_cell.angle_beta   90.00
_cell.angle_gamma   90.00
#
_symmetry.space_group_name_H-M   'P 1'
#
loop_
_entity.id
_entity.type
_entity.pdbx_description
1 polymer ?
#
loop_
_entity_poly.entity_id
_entity_poly.type
_entity_poly.pdbx_seq_one_letter_code
_entity_poly.pdbx_strand_id
1 'polypeptide(L)' 'MYEGRDFSRLSMESKQDWQDGELGYFHYALSQTAPYLNSEGVTILREINEEIKRRGGLKQREAVWTSDASTFMN' A
#
# COMPACT_ATOMS: atom_id res chain seq x y z
N MET A 1 6.26 -9.46 1.06
CA MET A 1 5.43 -8.68 2.02
C MET A 1 6.36 -7.65 2.65
N TYR A 2 5.92 -6.42 2.91
CA TYR A 2 6.77 -5.45 3.60
C TYR A 2 6.99 -5.91 5.05
N GLU A 3 8.24 -6.00 5.48
CA GLU A 3 8.65 -6.53 6.80
C GLU A 3 9.12 -5.44 7.78
N GLY A 4 8.97 -4.16 7.43
CA GLY A 4 9.37 -3.03 8.28
C GLY A 4 8.27 -2.53 9.22
N ARG A 5 8.55 -1.43 9.94
CA ARG A 5 7.58 -0.80 10.85
C ARG A 5 6.38 -0.26 10.07
N ASP A 6 5.19 -0.31 10.65
CA ASP A 6 3.99 0.18 10.00
C ASP A 6 4.03 1.71 9.80
N PHE A 7 3.28 2.19 8.80
CA PHE A 7 3.26 3.61 8.47
C PHE A 7 2.76 4.49 9.61
N SER A 8 1.79 4.03 10.40
CA SER A 8 1.19 4.85 11.45
C SER A 8 2.23 5.19 12.54
N ARG A 9 3.07 4.22 12.90
CA ARG A 9 4.21 4.41 13.78
C ARG A 9 5.27 5.32 13.15
N LEU A 10 5.71 4.98 11.94
CA LEU A 10 6.77 5.71 11.25
C LEU A 10 6.39 7.17 10.98
N SER A 11 5.12 7.47 10.71
CA SER A 11 4.63 8.82 10.41
C SER A 11 4.84 9.80 11.57
N MET A 12 4.95 9.30 12.80
CA MET A 12 5.21 10.07 14.02
C MET A 12 6.71 10.23 14.32
N GLU A 13 7.59 9.55 13.59
CA GLU A 13 9.04 9.61 13.77
C GLU A 13 9.71 10.52 12.72
N SER A 14 10.90 11.02 13.05
CA SER A 14 11.73 11.74 12.09
C SER A 14 12.11 10.84 10.92
N LYS A 15 12.11 11.37 9.70
CA LYS A 15 12.51 10.61 8.50
C LYS A 15 13.99 10.19 8.52
N GLN A 16 14.80 10.83 9.36
CA GLN A 16 16.21 10.47 9.56
C GLN A 16 16.37 9.14 10.33
N ASP A 17 15.33 8.74 11.07
CA ASP A 17 15.33 7.50 11.87
C ASP A 17 14.71 6.32 11.10
N TRP A 18 14.30 6.56 9.85
CA TRP A 18 13.73 5.53 8.99
C TRP A 18 14.86 4.74 8.34
N GLN A 19 14.69 3.41 8.26
CA GLN A 19 15.63 2.57 7.52
C GLN A 19 15.39 2.75 6.01
N ASP A 20 16.42 2.54 5.20
CA ASP A 20 16.35 2.72 3.74
C ASP A 20 15.23 1.89 3.10
N GLY A 21 14.97 0.68 3.59
CA GLY A 21 13.87 -0.17 3.12
C GLY A 21 12.49 0.44 3.41
N GLU A 22 12.33 1.13 4.53
CA GLU A 22 11.08 1.81 4.91
C GLU A 22 10.87 3.06 4.05
N LEU A 23 11.94 3.84 3.82
CA LEU A 23 11.93 4.98 2.91
C LEU A 23 11.56 4.56 1.50
N GLY A 24 12.21 3.54 0.95
CA GLY A 24 11.95 3.05 -0.40
C GLY A 24 10.53 2.51 -0.56
N TYR A 25 10.06 1.69 0.39
CA TYR A 25 8.73 1.11 0.34
C TYR A 25 7.63 2.17 0.40
N PHE A 26 7.67 3.08 1.37
CA PHE A 26 6.62 4.09 1.52
C PHE A 26 6.70 5.21 0.51
N HIS A 27 7.89 5.54 -0.01
CA HIS A 27 8.00 6.40 -1.18
C HIS A 27 7.24 5.80 -2.36
N TYR A 28 7.52 4.55 -2.72
CA TYR A 28 6.84 3.87 -3.81
C TYR A 28 5.31 3.79 -3.59
N ALA A 29 4.89 3.31 -2.42
CA ALA A 29 3.46 3.16 -2.10
C ALA A 29 2.72 4.51 -2.17
N LEU A 30 3.28 5.56 -1.56
CA LEU A 30 2.66 6.88 -1.57
C LEU A 30 2.66 7.52 -2.96
N SER A 31 3.71 7.34 -3.77
CA SER A 31 3.75 7.82 -5.15
C SER A 31 2.64 7.22 -6.01
N GLN A 32 2.29 5.95 -5.82
CA GLN A 32 1.18 5.30 -6.54
C GLN A 32 -0.18 5.85 -6.13
N THR A 33 -0.34 6.24 -4.86
CA THR A 33 -1.62 6.74 -4.32
C THR A 33 -1.77 8.26 -4.39
N ALA A 34 -0.68 9.01 -4.55
CA ALA A 34 -0.65 10.46 -4.48
C ALA A 34 -1.69 11.16 -5.38
N PRO A 35 -1.91 10.72 -6.65
CA PRO A 35 -2.94 11.32 -7.51
C PRO A 35 -4.36 11.22 -6.95
N TYR A 36 -4.62 10.26 -6.06
CA TYR A 36 -5.94 9.95 -5.50
C TYR A 36 -6.12 10.48 -4.06
N LEU A 37 -5.18 11.29 -3.53
CA LEU A 37 -5.31 11.91 -2.21
C LEU A 37 -6.25 13.13 -2.22
N ASN A 38 -7.47 12.93 -2.74
CA ASN A 38 -8.51 13.95 -2.90
C ASN A 38 -9.92 13.34 -2.78
N SER A 39 -10.97 14.13 -3.00
CA SER A 39 -12.36 13.67 -2.91
C SER A 39 -12.73 12.62 -3.96
N GLU A 40 -12.07 12.62 -5.12
CA GLU A 40 -12.26 11.62 -6.17
C GLU A 40 -11.73 10.26 -5.72
N GLY A 41 -10.54 10.21 -5.12
CA GLY A 41 -10.01 8.96 -4.55
C GLY A 41 -10.87 8.38 -3.43
N VAL A 42 -11.48 9.22 -2.59
CA VAL A 42 -12.46 8.76 -1.58
C VAL A 42 -13.70 8.15 -2.24
N THR A 43 -14.13 8.70 -3.36
CA THR A 43 -15.26 8.18 -4.14
C THR A 43 -14.92 6.81 -4.72
N ILE A 44 -13.76 6.68 -5.37
CA ILE A 44 -13.25 5.42 -5.91
C ILE A 44 -13.17 4.35 -4.81
N LEU A 45 -12.63 4.69 -3.65
CA LEU A 45 -12.54 3.76 -2.51
C LEU A 45 -13.92 3.28 -2.06
N ARG A 46 -14.92 4.16 -2.03
CA ARG A 46 -16.31 3.78 -1.70
C ARG A 46 -16.88 2.82 -2.73
N GLU A 47 -16.71 3.08 -4.02
CA GLU A 47 -17.19 2.22 -5.10
C GLU A 47 -16.57 0.82 -5.02
N ILE A 48 -15.27 0.73 -4.76
CA ILE A 48 -14.57 -0.55 -4.54
C ILE A 48 -15.18 -1.29 -3.34
N ASN A 49 -15.44 -0.60 -2.23
CA ASN A 49 -16.04 -1.21 -1.03
C ASN A 49 -17.45 -1.74 -1.31
N GLU A 50 -18.27 -0.99 -2.05
CA GLU A 50 -19.60 -1.44 -2.44
C GLU A 50 -19.52 -2.66 -3.37
N GLU A 51 -18.56 -2.71 -4.28
CA GLU A 51 -18.33 -3.87 -5.14
C GLU A 51 -17.89 -5.12 -4.35
N ILE A 52 -17.02 -4.95 -3.35
CA ILE A 52 -16.62 -6.04 -2.44
C ILE A 52 -17.84 -6.58 -1.71
N LYS A 53 -18.70 -5.71 -1.16
CA LYS A 53 -19.94 -6.11 -0.48
C LYS A 53 -20.87 -6.85 -1.43
N ARG A 54 -21.06 -6.32 -2.65
CA ARG A 54 -21.89 -6.93 -3.69
C ARG A 54 -21.42 -8.34 -4.06
N ARG A 55 -20.11 -8.61 -4.02
CA ARG A 55 -19.52 -9.94 -4.25
C ARG A 55 -19.59 -10.90 -3.05
N GLY A 56 -20.21 -10.48 -1.95
CA GLY A 56 -20.32 -11.28 -0.73
C GLY A 56 -19.10 -11.20 0.18
N GLY A 57 -18.33 -10.11 0.11
CA GLY A 57 -17.14 -9.85 0.92
C GLY A 57 -15.85 -10.44 0.35
N LEU A 58 -14.72 -10.10 0.99
CA LEU A 58 -13.44 -10.70 0.68
C LEU A 58 -13.39 -12.10 1.31
N LYS A 59 -13.63 -13.15 0.51
CA LYS A 59 -13.31 -14.51 0.94
C LYS A 59 -11.81 -14.59 1.21
N GLN A 60 -11.38 -15.25 2.29
CA GLN A 60 -9.98 -15.59 2.52
C GLN A 60 -9.50 -16.57 1.43
N ARG A 61 -9.25 -16.06 0.23
CA ARG A 61 -8.35 -16.70 -0.72
C ARG A 61 -7.02 -16.02 -0.47
N GLU A 62 -6.06 -16.77 0.03
CA GLU A 62 -4.65 -16.38 0.03
C GLU A 62 -4.37 -15.80 -1.36
N ALA A 63 -4.23 -14.48 -1.42
CA ALA A 63 -3.98 -13.81 -2.68
C ALA A 63 -2.55 -14.21 -3.08
N VAL A 64 -2.44 -15.20 -3.96
CA VAL A 64 -1.17 -15.58 -4.59
C VAL A 64 -0.77 -14.40 -5.47
N TRP A 65 -0.02 -13.48 -4.87
CA TRP A 65 0.69 -12.42 -5.57
C TRP A 65 2.07 -12.95 -5.91
N THR A 66 2.32 -13.21 -7.19
CA THR A 66 3.67 -13.44 -7.70
C THR A 66 4.41 -12.11 -7.67
N SER A 67 5.23 -11.89 -6.65
CA SER A 67 6.13 -10.74 -6.57
C SER A 67 7.36 -10.98 -7.44
N ASP A 68 7.26 -10.69 -8.75
CA ASP A 68 8.45 -10.50 -9.59
C ASP A 68 9.03 -9.11 -9.32
N ALA A 69 9.74 -8.98 -8.19
CA ALA A 69 10.56 -7.81 -7.87
C ALA A 69 12.07 -8.17 -7.80
N SER A 70 12.46 -9.29 -8.41
CA SER A 70 13.84 -9.80 -8.41
C SER A 70 14.67 -9.39 -9.63
N THR A 71 14.13 -8.58 -10.55
CA THR A 71 14.76 -8.35 -11.88
C THR A 71 15.71 -7.14 -11.95
N PHE A 72 15.96 -6.41 -10.86
CA PHE A 72 16.89 -5.27 -10.90
C PHE A 72 17.98 -5.34 -9.83
N MET A 73 18.75 -6.43 -9.82
CA MET A 73 20.16 -6.42 -9.40
C MET A 73 20.94 -7.47 -10.20
N ASN A 74 21.45 -7.07 -11.37
CA ASN A 74 22.62 -7.67 -11.99
C ASN A 74 23.40 -6.59 -12.74
#